data_AF-A0A382QSE2-F1
#
_entry.id   AF-A0A382QSE2-F1
#
_cell.length_a   1.000
_cell.length_b   1.000
_cell.length_c   1.000
_cell.angle_alpha   90.00
_cell.angle_beta   90.00
_cell.angle_gamma   90.00
#
_symmetry.space_group_name_H-M   'P 1'
#
loop_
_entity.id
_entity.type
_entity.pdbx_description
1 polymer ?
#
loop_
_entity_poly.entity_id
_entity_poly.type
_entity_poly.pdbx_seq_one_letter_code
_entity_poly.pdbx_strand_id
1 'polypeptide(L)'
;YKLAQEMPGITVVGVDLHIGSQLTDLEPFEEAFVRLAGLIKTLREDGHNISQIDLGGGLGVRYSNEQPPTISSYAALVDKVFGTLGCQLIFEPGRALVADAGILLSRVIEVKESTPHRFVVIDAAMNDLLRPALYEAWHRIDPVREAPAEAAREIVDIVGPVCESGDILGRARPMSFLASGDLVAIRTVGAYGAAMSSNYNTRPPAAEVMVFGNQTAAVRPRIGLDDLIGQDELPQWLLKSTSVRDGHSAR
;
A
#
# COMPACT_ATOMS: atom_id res chain seq x y z
N TYR A 1 -34.89 2.07 0.55
CA TYR A 1 -35.37 0.75 1.00
C TYR A 1 -36.74 0.40 0.43
N LYS A 2 -37.83 1.16 0.69
CA LYS A 2 -39.16 0.92 0.08
C LYS A 2 -39.14 0.77 -1.45
N LEU A 3 -38.54 1.72 -2.17
CA LEU A 3 -38.38 1.62 -3.63
C LEU A 3 -37.62 0.36 -4.06
N ALA A 4 -36.52 0.02 -3.38
CA ALA A 4 -35.71 -1.15 -3.73
C ALA A 4 -36.47 -2.47 -3.51
N GLN A 5 -37.40 -2.52 -2.56
CA GLN A 5 -38.27 -3.67 -2.32
C GLN A 5 -39.31 -3.87 -3.42
N GLU A 6 -39.70 -2.81 -4.13
CA GLU A 6 -40.67 -2.85 -5.24
C GLU A 6 -39.99 -3.16 -6.59
N MET A 7 -38.66 -3.09 -6.67
CA MET A 7 -37.91 -3.30 -7.90
C MET A 7 -37.78 -4.79 -8.26
N PRO A 8 -38.23 -5.22 -9.45
CA PRO A 8 -38.02 -6.59 -9.92
C PRO A 8 -36.52 -6.93 -9.99
N GLY A 9 -36.14 -8.10 -9.46
CA GLY A 9 -34.75 -8.56 -9.47
C GLY A 9 -33.88 -8.01 -8.34
N ILE A 10 -34.41 -7.16 -7.46
CA ILE A 10 -33.70 -6.67 -6.27
C ILE A 10 -34.23 -7.37 -5.03
N THR A 11 -33.31 -7.83 -4.18
CA THR A 11 -33.63 -8.34 -2.83
C THR A 11 -32.77 -7.59 -1.83
N VAL A 12 -33.42 -6.80 -0.98
CA VAL A 12 -32.74 -6.11 0.12
C VAL A 12 -32.43 -7.14 1.21
N VAL A 13 -31.14 -7.35 1.49
CA VAL A 13 -30.69 -8.32 2.51
C VAL A 13 -29.98 -7.67 3.69
N GLY A 14 -29.48 -6.44 3.54
CA GLY A 14 -28.56 -5.87 4.51
C GLY A 14 -28.33 -4.37 4.37
N VAL A 15 -27.41 -3.89 5.19
CA VAL A 15 -26.82 -2.54 5.19
C VAL A 15 -25.31 -2.67 5.20
N ASP A 16 -24.61 -1.73 4.59
CA ASP A 16 -23.14 -1.61 4.64
C ASP A 16 -22.72 -0.28 5.26
N LEU A 17 -21.50 -0.26 5.82
CA LEU A 17 -20.77 0.98 6.11
C LEU A 17 -19.27 0.79 5.90
N HIS A 18 -18.62 1.83 5.38
CA HIS A 18 -17.18 1.98 5.40
C HIS A 18 -16.82 3.40 5.81
N ILE A 19 -16.23 3.56 7.00
CA ILE A 19 -16.05 4.89 7.62
C ILE A 19 -14.67 5.51 7.37
N GLY A 20 -13.77 4.79 6.71
CA GLY A 20 -12.44 5.28 6.38
C GLY A 20 -11.36 4.21 6.45
N SER A 21 -10.11 4.64 6.33
CA SER A 21 -8.93 3.77 6.39
C SER A 21 -7.94 4.29 7.43
N GLN A 22 -7.12 3.38 7.96
CA GLN A 22 -6.06 3.70 8.91
C GLN A 22 -6.60 4.32 10.22
N LEU A 23 -7.76 3.86 10.68
CA LEU A 23 -8.35 4.27 11.94
C LEU A 23 -7.61 3.62 13.11
N THR A 24 -7.02 4.45 13.97
CA THR A 24 -6.20 4.02 15.11
C THR A 24 -6.95 4.08 16.44
N ASP A 25 -8.23 4.43 16.41
CA ASP A 25 -9.08 4.59 17.58
C ASP A 25 -10.42 3.89 17.37
N LEU A 26 -11.00 3.35 18.44
CA LEU A 26 -12.29 2.64 18.37
C LEU A 26 -13.50 3.57 18.38
N GLU A 27 -13.34 4.80 18.87
CA GLU A 27 -14.45 5.77 19.01
C GLU A 27 -15.18 6.02 17.69
N PRO A 28 -14.52 6.27 16.53
CA PRO A 28 -15.23 6.43 15.26
C PRO A 28 -16.02 5.18 14.83
N PHE A 29 -15.50 3.99 15.13
CA PHE A 29 -16.24 2.74 14.88
C PHE A 29 -17.48 2.64 15.76
N GLU A 30 -17.35 2.94 17.06
CA GLU A 30 -18.47 2.86 18.01
C GLU A 30 -19.60 3.81 17.60
N GLU A 31 -19.27 5.07 17.27
CA GLU A 31 -20.27 6.04 16.82
C GLU A 31 -21.01 5.58 15.56
N ALA A 32 -20.28 5.07 14.57
CA ALA A 32 -20.86 4.60 13.32
C ALA A 32 -21.72 3.35 13.53
N PHE A 33 -21.23 2.40 14.34
CA PHE A 33 -21.92 1.15 14.61
C PHE A 33 -23.22 1.37 15.38
N VAL A 34 -23.24 2.28 16.36
CA VAL A 34 -24.46 2.65 17.09
C VAL A 34 -25.51 3.24 16.14
N ARG A 35 -25.10 4.11 15.21
CA ARG A 35 -26.01 4.68 14.20
C ARG A 35 -26.54 3.61 13.25
N LEU A 36 -25.68 2.70 12.78
CA LEU A 36 -26.08 1.60 11.91
C LEU A 36 -27.07 0.66 12.61
N ALA A 37 -26.81 0.30 13.88
CA ALA A 37 -27.73 -0.52 14.67
C ALA A 37 -29.10 0.16 14.83
N GLY A 38 -29.13 1.48 15.00
CA GLY A 38 -30.36 2.28 14.96
C GLY A 38 -31.11 2.15 13.63
N LEU A 39 -30.40 2.35 12.51
CA LEU A 39 -30.95 2.21 11.16
C LEU A 39 -31.54 0.81 10.92
N ILE A 40 -30.84 -0.25 11.33
CA ILE A 40 -31.30 -1.64 11.17
C ILE A 40 -32.63 -1.86 11.90
N LYS A 41 -32.78 -1.33 13.11
CA LYS A 41 -34.04 -1.42 13.87
C LYS A 41 -35.18 -0.73 13.12
N THR A 42 -34.96 0.50 12.67
CA THR A 42 -35.95 1.25 11.88
C THR A 42 -36.34 0.52 10.60
N LEU A 43 -35.37 -0.05 9.87
CA LEU A 43 -35.66 -0.80 8.64
C LEU A 43 -36.47 -2.07 8.91
N ARG A 44 -36.22 -2.76 10.02
CA ARG A 44 -37.01 -3.92 10.43
C ARG A 44 -38.42 -3.53 10.86
N GLU A 45 -38.59 -2.41 11.56
CA GLU A 45 -39.90 -1.84 11.90
C GLU A 45 -40.71 -1.47 10.64
N ASP A 46 -40.02 -1.00 9.59
CA ASP A 46 -40.60 -0.74 8.26
C ASP A 46 -40.92 -2.00 7.44
N GLY A 47 -40.66 -3.20 7.98
CA GLY A 47 -40.98 -4.48 7.33
C GLY A 47 -39.87 -5.04 6.43
N HIS A 48 -38.67 -4.47 6.45
CA HIS A 48 -37.53 -4.99 5.70
C HIS A 48 -36.83 -6.13 6.45
N ASN A 49 -36.58 -7.25 5.76
CA ASN A 49 -35.86 -8.40 6.32
C ASN A 49 -34.32 -8.18 6.29
N ILE A 50 -33.82 -7.31 7.16
CA ILE A 50 -32.38 -7.06 7.30
C ILE A 50 -31.73 -8.22 8.05
N SER A 51 -30.94 -9.02 7.33
CA SER A 51 -30.28 -10.24 7.82
C SER A 51 -28.75 -10.21 7.72
N GLN A 52 -28.21 -9.25 6.97
CA GLN A 52 -26.78 -9.05 6.79
C GLN A 52 -26.35 -7.63 7.19
N ILE A 53 -25.16 -7.53 7.77
CA ILE A 53 -24.52 -6.27 8.11
C ILE A 53 -23.08 -6.34 7.62
N ASP A 54 -22.71 -5.44 6.72
CA ASP A 54 -21.31 -5.23 6.35
C ASP A 54 -20.72 -4.07 7.16
N LEU A 55 -19.71 -4.39 7.96
CA LEU A 55 -19.04 -3.43 8.83
C LEU A 55 -17.79 -2.82 8.19
N GLY A 56 -17.54 -3.18 6.92
CA GLY A 56 -16.44 -2.69 6.12
C GLY A 56 -15.08 -3.06 6.70
N GLY A 57 -14.06 -2.35 6.23
CA GLY A 57 -12.70 -2.39 6.76
C GLY A 57 -12.33 -1.18 7.61
N GLY A 58 -11.06 -0.79 7.51
CA GLY A 58 -10.59 0.50 8.01
C GLY A 58 -9.70 0.46 9.25
N LEU A 59 -9.69 -0.67 9.97
CA LEU A 59 -8.81 -0.86 11.13
C LEU A 59 -7.35 -0.60 10.75
N GLY A 60 -6.72 0.33 11.46
CA GLY A 60 -5.35 0.77 11.19
C GLY A 60 -4.30 -0.24 11.60
N VAL A 61 -3.09 0.00 11.10
CA VAL A 61 -1.86 -0.71 11.52
C VAL A 61 -0.85 0.30 12.02
N ARG A 62 0.23 -0.16 12.65
CA ARG A 62 1.25 0.74 13.15
C ARG A 62 2.26 1.03 12.05
N TYR A 63 2.35 2.29 11.61
CA TYR A 63 3.41 2.72 10.70
C TYR A 63 4.59 3.25 11.51
N SER A 64 4.35 4.14 12.47
CA SER A 64 5.33 4.82 13.31
C SER A 64 5.04 4.58 14.80
N ASN A 65 4.40 5.54 15.47
CA ASN A 65 4.12 5.54 16.90
C ASN A 65 2.64 5.37 17.23
N GLU A 66 1.80 5.12 16.22
CA GLU A 66 0.38 4.85 16.41
C GLU A 66 0.19 3.57 17.24
N GLN A 67 -0.90 3.53 18.00
CA GLN A 67 -1.31 2.38 18.80
C GLN A 67 -2.69 1.91 18.33
N PRO A 68 -2.78 1.27 17.15
CA PRO A 68 -4.06 0.84 16.61
C PRO A 68 -4.75 -0.17 17.54
N PRO A 69 -6.09 -0.23 17.52
CA PRO A 69 -6.82 -1.17 18.35
C PRO A 69 -6.51 -2.61 17.96
N THR A 70 -6.52 -3.49 18.95
CA THR A 70 -6.41 -4.93 18.67
C THR A 70 -7.65 -5.45 17.96
N ILE A 71 -7.50 -6.54 17.21
CA ILE A 71 -8.63 -7.25 16.60
C ILE A 71 -9.64 -7.69 17.68
N SER A 72 -9.16 -8.13 18.85
CA SER A 72 -10.02 -8.52 19.97
C SER A 72 -10.83 -7.36 20.54
N SER A 73 -10.24 -6.17 20.68
CA SER A 73 -10.97 -4.98 21.15
C SER A 73 -12.00 -4.48 20.12
N TYR A 74 -11.67 -4.56 18.83
CA TYR A 74 -12.63 -4.30 17.75
C TYR A 74 -13.78 -5.30 17.77
N ALA A 75 -13.49 -6.61 17.88
CA ALA A 75 -14.50 -7.66 17.97
C ALA A 75 -15.42 -7.52 19.19
N ALA A 76 -14.88 -7.11 20.35
CA ALA A 76 -15.68 -6.86 21.55
C ALA A 76 -16.66 -5.68 21.36
N LEU A 77 -16.24 -4.62 20.66
CA LEU A 77 -17.12 -3.53 20.28
C LEU A 77 -18.23 -3.99 19.32
N VAL A 78 -17.87 -4.79 18.32
CA VAL A 78 -18.83 -5.36 17.37
C VAL A 78 -19.87 -6.22 18.09
N ASP A 79 -19.45 -7.11 18.99
CA ASP A 79 -20.34 -7.96 19.79
C ASP A 79 -21.28 -7.12 20.68
N LYS A 80 -20.73 -6.11 21.36
CA LYS A 80 -21.51 -5.16 22.19
C LYS A 80 -22.65 -4.51 21.40
N VAL A 81 -22.42 -4.11 20.15
CA VAL A 81 -23.41 -3.36 19.36
C VAL A 81 -24.34 -4.27 18.57
N PHE A 82 -23.82 -5.34 17.96
CA PHE A 82 -24.54 -6.16 16.98
C PHE A 82 -24.85 -7.59 17.43
N GLY A 83 -24.25 -8.08 18.53
CA GLY A 83 -24.32 -9.49 18.95
C GLY A 83 -25.74 -10.01 19.20
N THR A 84 -26.70 -9.12 19.48
CA THR A 84 -28.10 -9.47 19.71
C THR A 84 -29.01 -9.29 18.49
N LEU A 85 -28.50 -8.73 17.37
CA LEU A 85 -29.33 -8.44 16.20
C LEU A 85 -29.62 -9.66 15.33
N GLY A 86 -28.93 -10.78 15.53
CA GLY A 86 -29.14 -12.01 14.78
C GLY A 86 -28.83 -11.87 13.28
N CYS A 87 -27.91 -10.98 12.92
CA CYS A 87 -27.46 -10.79 11.55
C CYS A 87 -26.17 -11.58 11.27
N GLN A 88 -25.97 -11.98 10.02
CA GLN A 88 -24.65 -12.32 9.50
C GLN A 88 -23.80 -11.03 9.45
N LEU A 89 -22.61 -11.08 10.04
CA LEU A 89 -21.64 -9.99 9.99
C LEU A 89 -20.63 -10.24 8.87
N ILE A 90 -20.37 -9.21 8.08
CA ILE A 90 -19.38 -9.19 7.01
C ILE A 90 -18.33 -8.13 7.36
N PHE A 91 -17.07 -8.42 7.03
CA PHE A 91 -15.94 -7.53 7.29
C PHE A 91 -15.07 -7.47 6.03
N GLU A 92 -14.48 -6.31 5.78
CA GLU A 92 -13.64 -6.06 4.60
C GLU A 92 -12.20 -5.64 4.99
N PRO A 93 -11.47 -6.41 5.81
CA PRO A 93 -10.15 -6.00 6.27
C PRO A 93 -9.13 -6.11 5.12
N GLY A 94 -8.67 -4.96 4.62
CA GLY A 94 -7.53 -4.89 3.71
C GLY A 94 -6.21 -4.72 4.47
N ARG A 95 -5.91 -3.47 4.84
CA ARG A 95 -4.66 -3.06 5.50
C ARG A 95 -4.31 -3.92 6.71
N ALA A 96 -5.27 -4.14 7.60
CA ALA A 96 -5.08 -4.90 8.83
C ALA A 96 -4.63 -6.36 8.62
N LEU A 97 -4.93 -6.96 7.46
CA LEU A 97 -4.50 -8.32 7.15
C LEU A 97 -3.06 -8.39 6.62
N VAL A 98 -2.71 -7.49 5.70
CA VAL A 98 -1.52 -7.69 4.85
C VAL A 98 -0.44 -6.62 4.99
N ALA A 99 -0.70 -5.48 5.62
CA ALA A 99 0.25 -4.37 5.63
C ALA A 99 1.62 -4.76 6.24
N ASP A 100 1.62 -5.33 7.45
CA ASP A 100 2.83 -5.73 8.15
C ASP A 100 3.47 -7.03 7.62
N ALA A 101 2.75 -7.78 6.79
CA ALA A 101 3.27 -9.00 6.15
C ALA A 101 4.27 -8.70 5.02
N GLY A 102 4.31 -7.46 4.51
CA GLY A 102 5.17 -7.06 3.40
C GLY A 102 6.29 -6.11 3.81
N ILE A 103 7.51 -6.38 3.31
CA ILE A 103 8.64 -5.46 3.29
C ILE A 103 9.11 -5.25 1.85
N LEU A 104 9.63 -4.06 1.54
CA LEU A 104 10.30 -3.76 0.27
C LEU A 104 11.79 -3.68 0.53
N LEU A 105 12.53 -4.64 -0.05
CA LEU A 105 13.98 -4.65 -0.01
C LEU A 105 14.53 -3.80 -1.16
N SER A 106 15.54 -3.00 -0.85
CA SER A 106 16.20 -2.15 -1.84
C SER A 106 17.69 -2.03 -1.55
N ARG A 107 18.49 -1.86 -2.60
CA ARG A 107 19.93 -1.66 -2.53
C ARG A 107 20.28 -0.19 -2.60
N VAL A 108 21.24 0.24 -1.79
CA VAL A 108 21.86 1.56 -1.90
C VAL A 108 22.70 1.60 -3.17
N ILE A 109 22.37 2.53 -4.07
CA ILE A 109 23.13 2.81 -5.29
C ILE A 109 24.32 3.70 -4.93
N GLU A 110 24.05 4.81 -4.26
CA GLU A 110 25.05 5.82 -3.92
C GLU A 110 24.60 6.65 -2.71
N VAL A 111 25.57 7.28 -2.04
CA VAL A 111 25.31 8.23 -0.96
C VAL A 111 25.90 9.57 -1.37
N LYS A 112 25.05 10.59 -1.49
CA LYS A 112 25.43 11.95 -1.86
C LYS A 112 25.54 12.83 -0.63
N GLU A 113 26.69 13.45 -0.48
CA GLU A 113 26.95 14.43 0.57
C GLU A 113 26.73 15.83 -0.03
N SER A 114 25.68 16.52 0.42
CA SER A 114 25.34 17.87 -0.02
C SER A 114 24.99 18.74 1.18
N THR A 115 26.00 19.19 1.93
CA THR A 115 25.83 19.96 3.17
C THR A 115 24.75 21.05 3.04
N PRO A 116 23.71 21.07 3.89
CA PRO A 116 23.54 20.28 5.12
C PRO A 116 22.80 18.92 4.96
N HIS A 117 22.41 18.54 3.74
CA HIS A 117 21.60 17.36 3.45
C HIS A 117 22.43 16.18 2.96
N ARG A 118 22.16 14.99 3.49
CA ARG A 118 22.76 13.74 3.02
C ARG A 118 21.67 12.88 2.40
N PHE A 119 21.87 12.48 1.15
CA PHE A 119 20.90 11.67 0.39
C PHE A 119 21.45 10.25 0.22
N VAL A 120 20.64 9.26 0.57
CA VAL A 120 20.91 7.85 0.28
C VAL A 120 20.01 7.46 -0.88
N VAL A 121 20.60 7.29 -2.05
CA VAL A 121 19.89 6.89 -3.27
C VAL A 121 19.79 5.37 -3.29
N ILE A 122 18.57 4.84 -3.33
CA ILE A 122 18.30 3.40 -3.37
C ILE A 122 17.70 2.99 -4.72
N ASP A 123 17.66 1.70 -5.02
CA ASP A 123 17.18 1.18 -6.31
C ASP A 123 15.67 0.98 -6.40
N ALA A 124 14.93 1.11 -5.31
CA ALA A 124 13.47 1.23 -5.29
C ALA A 124 13.06 2.70 -5.36
N ALA A 125 11.87 2.96 -5.93
CA ALA A 125 11.38 4.31 -6.16
C ALA A 125 9.89 4.45 -5.83
N MET A 126 9.34 5.64 -6.03
CA MET A 126 7.91 5.92 -5.99
C MET A 126 7.09 5.04 -6.95
N ASN A 127 7.69 4.52 -8.02
CA ASN A 127 7.02 3.58 -8.93
C ASN A 127 6.84 2.18 -8.29
N ASP A 128 7.65 1.83 -7.29
CA ASP A 128 7.54 0.58 -6.53
C ASP A 128 6.68 0.77 -5.27
N LEU A 129 6.84 1.92 -4.59
CA LEU A 129 6.08 2.30 -3.40
C LEU A 129 5.64 3.77 -3.49
N LEU A 130 4.42 3.99 -3.99
CA LEU A 130 3.90 5.33 -4.24
C LEU A 130 3.49 6.09 -2.97
N ARG A 131 3.25 5.38 -1.86
CA ARG A 131 2.62 5.95 -0.65
C ARG A 131 3.36 7.16 -0.04
N PRO A 132 4.70 7.15 0.11
CA PRO A 132 5.42 8.32 0.62
C PRO A 132 5.25 9.55 -0.29
N ALA A 133 5.31 9.37 -1.60
CA ALA A 133 5.17 10.47 -2.56
C ALA A 133 3.73 11.00 -2.65
N LEU A 134 2.73 10.11 -2.55
CA LEU A 134 1.31 10.47 -2.74
C LEU A 134 0.63 10.97 -1.46
N TYR A 135 0.96 10.40 -0.31
CA TYR A 135 0.28 10.66 0.96
C TYR A 135 1.19 11.24 2.04
N GLU A 136 2.46 11.50 1.71
CA GLU A 136 3.50 11.78 2.71
C GLU A 136 3.57 10.68 3.79
N ALA A 137 3.18 9.45 3.40
CA ALA A 137 3.04 8.35 4.34
C ALA A 137 4.39 7.93 4.90
N TRP A 138 4.46 7.85 6.23
CA TRP A 138 5.64 7.39 6.92
C TRP A 138 5.75 5.85 6.83
N HIS A 139 6.91 5.35 6.41
CA HIS A 139 7.29 3.95 6.57
C HIS A 139 8.58 3.86 7.37
N ARG A 140 8.73 2.78 8.16
CA ARG A 140 10.00 2.48 8.80
C ARG A 140 10.96 1.97 7.75
N ILE A 141 12.19 2.48 7.77
CA ILE A 141 13.26 2.02 6.90
C ILE A 141 14.39 1.60 7.82
N ASP A 142 14.83 0.35 7.72
CA ASP A 142 15.93 -0.19 8.52
C ASP A 142 17.03 -0.73 7.58
N PRO A 143 18.32 -0.56 7.92
CA PRO A 143 19.39 -1.34 7.31
C PRO A 143 19.14 -2.83 7.53
N VAL A 144 19.32 -3.65 6.49
CA VAL A 144 19.17 -5.12 6.61
C VAL A 144 20.28 -5.70 7.48
N ARG A 145 21.49 -5.14 7.39
CA ARG A 145 22.58 -5.45 8.31
C ARG A 145 22.57 -4.42 9.43
N GLU A 146 22.23 -4.87 10.63
CA GLU A 146 22.20 -4.00 11.79
C GLU A 146 23.61 -3.51 12.15
N ALA A 147 23.73 -2.20 12.38
CA ALA A 147 24.91 -1.61 12.98
C ALA A 147 24.91 -1.87 14.50
N PRO A 148 26.08 -1.79 15.17
CA PRO A 148 26.14 -1.79 16.63
C PRO A 148 25.20 -0.74 17.25
N ALA A 149 24.66 -1.01 18.42
CA ALA A 149 23.66 -0.14 19.05
C ALA A 149 24.18 1.29 19.31
N GLU A 150 25.48 1.40 19.57
CA GLU A 150 26.25 2.60 19.82
C GLU A 150 26.73 3.32 18.54
N ALA A 151 26.42 2.79 17.35
CA ALA A 151 26.82 3.42 16.10
C ALA A 151 26.20 4.83 15.98
N ALA A 152 27.04 5.79 15.58
CA ALA A 152 26.58 7.15 15.31
C ALA A 152 25.48 7.13 14.24
N ARG A 153 24.46 7.96 14.45
CA ARG A 153 23.35 8.14 13.51
C ARG A 153 23.38 9.54 12.94
N GLU A 154 23.20 9.63 11.63
CA GLU A 154 23.07 10.88 10.89
C GLU A 154 21.67 10.99 10.30
N ILE A 155 21.22 12.23 10.11
CA ILE A 155 19.94 12.51 9.46
C ILE A 155 20.15 12.47 7.95
N VAL A 156 19.44 11.55 7.29
CA VAL A 156 19.52 11.37 5.83
C VAL A 156 18.12 11.35 5.21
N ASP A 157 18.03 11.78 3.95
CA ASP A 157 16.87 11.53 3.10
C ASP A 157 17.13 10.28 2.25
N ILE A 158 16.17 9.37 2.23
CA ILE A 158 16.20 8.15 1.41
C ILE A 158 15.33 8.40 0.19
N VAL A 159 15.94 8.35 -0.99
CA VAL A 159 15.34 8.74 -2.27
C VAL A 159 15.53 7.64 -3.31
N GLY A 160 14.62 7.56 -4.27
CA GLY A 160 14.79 6.66 -5.40
C GLY A 160 15.54 7.33 -6.57
N PRO A 161 15.69 6.61 -7.70
CA PRO A 161 16.39 7.09 -8.88
C PRO A 161 15.44 7.68 -9.94
N VAL A 162 14.15 7.85 -9.65
CA VAL A 162 13.18 8.41 -10.60
C VAL A 162 13.39 9.91 -10.74
N CYS A 163 13.19 10.44 -11.95
CA CYS A 163 13.41 11.85 -12.28
C CYS A 163 12.27 12.77 -11.77
N GLU A 164 11.93 12.66 -10.49
CA GLU A 164 10.91 13.46 -9.83
C GLU A 164 11.40 13.90 -8.45
N SER A 165 11.19 15.17 -8.11
CA SER A 165 11.63 15.72 -6.81
C SER A 165 10.86 15.09 -5.64
N GLY A 166 9.66 14.57 -5.93
CA GLY A 166 8.83 13.82 -5.01
C GLY A 166 9.23 12.36 -4.80
N ASP A 167 10.26 11.84 -5.46
CA ASP A 167 10.76 10.46 -5.28
C ASP A 167 11.54 10.27 -3.97
N ILE A 168 10.89 10.59 -2.85
CA ILE A 168 11.43 10.54 -1.50
C ILE A 168 10.66 9.44 -0.74
N LEU A 169 11.37 8.37 -0.40
CA LEU A 169 10.80 7.24 0.33
C LEU A 169 10.87 7.48 1.85
N GLY A 170 11.80 8.30 2.31
CA GLY A 170 11.89 8.68 3.71
C GLY A 170 12.67 9.97 3.92
N ARG A 171 12.01 10.99 4.45
CA ARG A 171 12.64 12.27 4.83
C ARG A 171 13.17 12.24 6.27
N ALA A 172 14.30 12.92 6.51
CA ALA A 172 14.92 13.18 7.80
C ALA A 172 15.05 11.92 8.68
N ARG A 173 15.59 10.84 8.12
CA ARG A 173 15.71 9.54 8.77
C ARG A 173 17.01 9.45 9.56
N PRO A 174 16.96 9.18 10.88
CA PRO A 174 18.16 8.91 11.65
C PRO A 174 18.69 7.51 11.28
N MET A 175 19.78 7.46 10.54
CA MET A 175 20.38 6.22 10.02
C MET A 175 21.83 6.09 10.48
N SER A 176 22.23 4.86 10.79
CA SER A 176 23.65 4.51 10.83
C SER A 176 24.26 4.67 9.44
N PHE A 177 25.60 4.71 9.37
CA PHE A 177 26.30 4.76 8.09
C PHE A 177 25.80 3.67 7.13
N LEU A 178 25.55 4.07 5.87
CA LEU A 178 25.20 3.22 4.75
C LEU A 178 26.21 3.47 3.62
N ALA A 179 26.63 2.41 2.96
CA ALA A 179 27.49 2.45 1.78
C ALA A 179 26.75 1.97 0.53
N SER A 180 27.29 2.30 -0.64
CA SER A 180 26.86 1.67 -1.90
C SER A 180 26.94 0.15 -1.80
N GLY A 181 25.89 -0.53 -2.25
CA GLY A 181 25.77 -1.98 -2.18
C GLY A 181 25.04 -2.51 -0.95
N ASP A 182 24.93 -1.72 0.13
CA ASP A 182 24.16 -2.10 1.33
C ASP A 182 22.67 -2.27 1.00
N LEU A 183 21.96 -3.04 1.83
CA LEU A 183 20.54 -3.29 1.69
C LEU A 183 19.76 -2.58 2.79
N VAL A 184 18.59 -2.04 2.42
CA VAL A 184 17.60 -1.49 3.33
C VAL A 184 16.26 -2.21 3.14
N ALA A 185 15.47 -2.27 4.22
CA ALA A 185 14.13 -2.80 4.23
C ALA A 185 13.14 -1.70 4.61
N ILE A 186 12.21 -1.39 3.70
CA ILE A 186 11.07 -0.51 3.96
C ILE A 186 9.92 -1.39 4.47
N ARG A 187 9.46 -1.16 5.69
CA ARG A 187 8.47 -2.00 6.37
C ARG A 187 7.04 -1.57 6.12
N THR A 188 6.10 -2.48 6.40
CA THR A 188 4.65 -2.24 6.40
C THR A 188 4.14 -1.83 5.01
N VAL A 189 4.63 -2.50 3.97
CA VAL A 189 4.32 -2.20 2.54
C VAL A 189 3.41 -3.25 1.89
N GLY A 190 2.97 -4.27 2.63
CA GLY A 190 2.16 -5.36 2.05
C GLY A 190 0.75 -4.93 1.64
N ALA A 191 0.27 -3.79 2.14
CA ALA A 191 -0.99 -3.17 1.72
C ALA A 191 -0.71 -1.86 0.99
N TYR A 192 -1.34 -1.68 -0.17
CA TYR A 192 -1.19 -0.47 -1.00
C TYR A 192 0.26 -0.14 -1.37
N GLY A 193 1.14 -1.16 -1.40
CA GLY A 193 2.49 -1.09 -1.95
C GLY A 193 2.48 -1.53 -3.40
N ALA A 194 2.81 -2.80 -3.66
CA ALA A 194 2.86 -3.36 -5.02
C ALA A 194 1.55 -3.18 -5.82
N ALA A 195 0.40 -3.16 -5.15
CA ALA A 195 -0.91 -2.90 -5.77
C ALA A 195 -1.03 -1.50 -6.41
N MET A 196 -0.17 -0.54 -6.01
CA MET A 196 -0.08 0.80 -6.56
C MET A 196 1.21 1.03 -7.35
N SER A 197 1.94 -0.05 -7.66
CA SER A 197 3.17 0.05 -8.46
C SER A 197 2.87 0.41 -9.92
N SER A 198 3.83 1.04 -10.58
CA SER A 198 3.71 1.48 -11.96
C SER A 198 5.02 1.29 -12.73
N ASN A 199 4.93 1.48 -14.04
CA ASN A 199 6.07 1.43 -14.95
C ASN A 199 6.72 2.81 -15.18
N TYR A 200 6.48 3.78 -14.28
CA TYR A 200 6.99 5.14 -14.45
C TYR A 200 8.52 5.14 -14.60
N ASN A 201 9.01 5.95 -15.54
CA ASN A 201 10.40 5.96 -16.00
C ASN A 201 10.86 4.63 -16.66
N THR A 202 9.92 3.87 -17.24
CA THR A 202 10.19 2.57 -17.90
C THR A 202 10.87 1.57 -16.96
N ARG A 203 10.45 1.59 -15.69
CA ARG A 203 10.99 0.73 -14.64
C ARG A 203 9.98 -0.38 -14.35
N PRO A 204 10.30 -1.65 -14.69
CA PRO A 204 9.50 -2.79 -14.27
C PRO A 204 9.25 -2.79 -12.76
N PRO A 205 8.04 -3.10 -12.28
CA PRO A 205 7.76 -3.20 -10.86
C PRO A 205 8.66 -4.24 -10.21
N ALA A 206 8.95 -4.07 -8.92
CA ALA A 206 9.66 -5.06 -8.13
C ALA A 206 9.02 -6.47 -8.25
N ALA A 207 9.89 -7.49 -8.22
CA ALA A 207 9.46 -8.87 -8.03
C ALA A 207 8.90 -9.06 -6.61
N GLU A 208 7.92 -9.94 -6.45
CA GLU A 208 7.34 -10.31 -5.16
C GLU A 208 7.74 -11.74 -4.80
N VAL A 209 8.29 -11.91 -3.60
CA VAL A 209 8.74 -13.20 -3.06
C VAL A 209 7.96 -13.50 -1.79
N MET A 210 7.36 -14.68 -1.72
CA MET A 210 6.72 -15.20 -0.52
C MET A 210 7.72 -16.06 0.27
N VAL A 211 7.76 -15.87 1.58
CA VAL A 211 8.59 -16.65 2.49
C VAL A 211 7.68 -17.48 3.39
N PHE A 212 7.93 -18.79 3.48
CA PHE A 212 7.21 -19.70 4.36
C PHE A 212 8.21 -20.60 5.10
N GLY A 213 8.45 -20.32 6.38
CA GLY A 213 9.50 -20.98 7.14
C GLY A 213 10.88 -20.74 6.52
N ASN A 214 11.54 -21.81 6.04
CA ASN A 214 12.82 -21.75 5.35
C ASN A 214 12.69 -21.78 3.81
N GLN A 215 11.47 -21.78 3.27
CA GLN A 215 11.19 -21.83 1.84
C GLN A 215 10.90 -20.43 1.30
N THR A 216 11.30 -20.19 0.06
CA THR A 216 10.98 -18.97 -0.68
C THR A 216 10.44 -19.32 -2.06
N ALA A 217 9.50 -18.52 -2.55
CA ALA A 217 8.94 -18.65 -3.89
C ALA A 217 8.72 -17.26 -4.50
N ALA A 218 9.15 -17.06 -5.74
CA ALA A 218 8.75 -15.88 -6.50
C ALA A 218 7.28 -16.01 -6.89
N VAL A 219 6.41 -15.21 -6.26
CA VAL A 219 4.96 -15.20 -6.50
C VAL A 219 4.56 -14.16 -7.54
N ARG A 220 5.41 -13.14 -7.75
CA ARG A 220 5.35 -12.27 -8.93
C ARG A 220 6.77 -12.05 -9.47
N PRO A 221 7.18 -12.76 -10.52
CA PRO A 221 8.46 -12.49 -11.18
C PRO A 221 8.55 -11.05 -11.69
N ARG A 222 9.76 -10.49 -11.75
CA ARG A 222 9.98 -9.19 -12.40
C ARG A 222 9.79 -9.35 -13.90
N ILE A 223 8.99 -8.47 -14.51
CA ILE A 223 8.81 -8.45 -15.96
C ILE A 223 10.09 -7.95 -16.66
N GLY A 224 10.40 -8.49 -17.84
CA GLY A 224 11.51 -8.03 -18.66
C GLY A 224 11.22 -6.65 -19.28
N LEU A 225 12.27 -5.94 -19.69
CA LEU A 225 12.10 -4.69 -20.44
C LEU A 225 11.40 -4.92 -21.80
N ASP A 226 11.72 -6.02 -22.47
CA ASP A 226 11.08 -6.38 -23.74
C ASP A 226 9.57 -6.64 -23.56
N ASP A 227 9.18 -7.33 -22.49
CA ASP A 227 7.76 -7.56 -22.16
C ASP A 227 7.04 -6.26 -21.80
N LEU A 228 7.73 -5.33 -21.13
CA LEU A 228 7.18 -4.03 -20.77
C LEU A 228 6.93 -3.17 -22.02
N ILE A 229 7.94 -3.04 -22.88
CA ILE A 229 7.86 -2.23 -24.11
C ILE A 229 6.92 -2.90 -25.12
N GLY A 230 6.86 -4.23 -25.13
CA GLY A 230 5.99 -5.01 -26.01
C GLY A 230 4.49 -4.89 -25.74
N GLN A 231 4.07 -4.14 -24.71
CA GLN A 231 2.67 -3.77 -24.51
C GLN A 231 2.19 -2.72 -25.52
N ASP A 232 3.12 -1.98 -26.12
CA ASP A 232 2.83 -1.01 -27.15
C ASP A 232 3.02 -1.64 -28.55
N GLU A 233 2.01 -1.49 -29.42
CA GLU A 233 2.11 -1.90 -30.82
C GLU A 233 2.40 -0.69 -31.71
N LEU A 234 3.52 -0.72 -32.42
CA LEU A 234 3.80 0.30 -33.43
C LEU A 234 2.84 0.13 -34.61
N PRO A 235 2.06 1.17 -34.96
CA PRO A 235 1.17 1.06 -36.10
C PRO A 235 1.97 0.93 -37.41
N GLN A 236 1.47 0.10 -38.33
CA GLN A 236 2.20 -0.33 -39.53
C GLN A 236 2.76 0.81 -40.40
N TRP A 237 2.14 1.99 -40.37
CA TRP A 237 2.56 3.15 -41.17
C TRP A 237 3.80 3.87 -40.60
N LEU A 238 4.15 3.68 -39.32
CA LEU A 238 5.42 4.16 -38.75
C LEU A 238 6.61 3.28 -39.13
N LEU A 239 6.37 1.98 -39.37
CA LEU A 239 7.39 1.01 -39.76
C LEU A 239 7.94 1.23 -41.19
N LYS A 240 7.24 2.03 -42.01
CA LYS A 240 7.62 2.29 -43.41
C LYS A 240 8.65 3.42 -43.60
N SER A 241 9.08 4.09 -42.53
CA SER A 241 9.96 5.27 -42.61
C SER A 241 11.45 5.01 -42.42
N THR A 242 11.88 3.78 -42.14
CA THR A 242 13.30 3.41 -42.00
C THR A 242 13.95 3.06 -43.34
N SER A 243 13.94 4.00 -44.30
CA SER A 243 15.06 4.07 -45.26
C SER A 243 16.22 4.78 -44.55
N VAL A 244 17.20 4.00 -44.13
CA VAL A 244 18.46 4.44 -43.54
C VAL A 244 19.02 5.61 -44.37
N ARG A 245 19.34 6.74 -43.72
CA ARG A 245 20.19 7.78 -44.32
C ARG A 245 21.61 7.24 -44.40
N ASP A 246 21.92 6.49 -45.44
CA ASP A 246 23.28 6.35 -45.93
C ASP A 246 23.70 7.72 -46.47
N GLY A 247 24.36 8.51 -45.63
CA GLY A 247 24.64 9.90 -45.97
C GLY A 247 25.53 10.62 -44.97
N HIS A 248 26.57 9.96 -44.46
CA HIS A 248 27.77 10.68 -44.00
C HIS A 248 28.85 10.50 -45.05
N SER A 249 28.84 11.39 -46.05
CA SER A 249 30.01 11.60 -46.89
C SER A 249 31.11 12.21 -46.01
N ALA A 250 32.29 11.60 -46.05
CA ALA A 250 33.51 12.21 -45.56
C ALA A 250 33.70 13.62 -46.14
N ARG A 251 33.85 14.60 -45.25
CA ARG A 251 34.75 15.76 -45.40
C ARG A 251 35.25 16.17 -44.03
#